data_AF-A0A2J4XZF8-F1
#
_entry.id   AF-A0A2J4XZF8-F1
#
_cell.length_a   1.000
_cell.length_b   1.000
_cell.length_c   1.000
_cell.angle_alpha   90.00
_cell.angle_beta   90.00
_cell.angle_gamma   90.00
#
_symmetry.space_group_name_H-M   'P 1'
#
loop_
_entity.id
_entity.type
_entity.pdbx_description
1 polymer ?
#
loop_
_entity_poly.entity_id
_entity_poly.type
_entity_poly.pdbx_seq_one_letter_code
_entity_poly.pdbx_strand_id
1 'polypeptide(L)'
;DVMRLVTLRSHDQYNTTIYAMDDRYRGVFGRRDVLFMNEQDMAEQGFEHGDRVDISSALPGHHQRLEDITLVAYSIAPGTVAAYYPEANVLVPLDYLDKESGTPSYKSAPVRLTLRSKEIRALAGLR
;
A
#
# COMPACT_ATOMS: atom_id res chain seq x y z
N ASP A 1 -9.76 11.13 0.84
CA ASP A 1 -10.88 10.44 0.19
C ASP A 1 -10.85 8.94 0.54
N VAL A 2 -11.78 8.10 0.05
CA VAL A 2 -11.67 6.63 0.12
C VAL A 2 -10.94 6.12 -1.13
N MET A 3 -9.90 5.33 -0.94
CA MET A 3 -9.07 4.75 -2.00
C MET A 3 -9.27 3.23 -2.08
N ARG A 4 -9.05 2.67 -3.27
CA ARG A 4 -9.08 1.22 -3.51
C ARG A 4 -7.69 0.62 -3.33
N LEU A 5 -7.49 -0.17 -2.28
CA LEU A 5 -6.23 -0.89 -2.03
C LEU A 5 -6.15 -2.16 -2.88
N VAL A 6 -5.02 -2.29 -3.57
CA VAL A 6 -4.58 -3.51 -4.23
C VAL A 6 -3.31 -4.00 -3.56
N THR A 7 -3.28 -5.26 -3.12
CA THR A 7 -2.03 -5.89 -2.69
C THR A 7 -1.32 -6.53 -3.88
N LEU A 8 0.01 -6.47 -3.96
CA LEU A 8 0.79 -7.07 -5.04
C LEU A 8 2.07 -7.73 -4.54
N ARG A 9 2.58 -8.70 -5.31
CA ARG A 9 3.88 -9.31 -5.05
C ARG A 9 4.97 -8.50 -5.74
N SER A 10 6.13 -8.38 -5.11
CA SER A 10 7.31 -7.82 -5.77
C SER A 10 7.87 -8.80 -6.81
N HIS A 11 8.77 -8.31 -7.67
CA HIS A 11 9.42 -9.12 -8.69
C HIS A 11 10.08 -10.38 -8.13
N ASP A 12 10.94 -10.23 -7.12
CA ASP A 12 11.74 -11.32 -6.55
C ASP A 12 11.05 -11.94 -5.31
N GLN A 13 9.74 -12.20 -5.45
CA GLN A 13 8.91 -12.78 -4.40
C GLN A 13 8.05 -13.95 -4.89
N TYR A 14 8.10 -15.06 -4.15
CA TYR A 14 7.18 -16.19 -4.28
C TYR A 14 6.43 -16.38 -2.97
N ASN A 15 5.25 -15.74 -2.89
CA ASN A 15 4.46 -15.61 -1.68
C ASN A 15 5.33 -15.18 -0.49
N THR A 16 5.39 -15.99 0.57
CA THR A 16 6.24 -15.75 1.75
C THR A 16 7.42 -16.71 1.83
N THR A 17 7.60 -17.58 0.84
CA THR A 17 8.70 -18.55 0.79
C THR A 17 9.97 -17.92 0.20
N ILE A 18 9.82 -17.18 -0.90
CA ILE A 18 10.86 -16.31 -1.43
C ILE A 18 10.41 -14.88 -1.16
N TYR A 19 11.22 -14.13 -0.44
CA TYR A 19 10.83 -12.84 0.12
C TYR A 19 11.99 -11.84 0.05
N ALA A 20 12.27 -11.32 -1.15
CA ALA A 20 13.27 -10.29 -1.35
C ALA A 20 12.73 -8.90 -0.98
N MET A 21 13.64 -8.04 -0.54
CA MET A 21 13.37 -6.63 -0.24
C MET A 21 13.45 -5.72 -1.46
N ASP A 22 13.82 -6.28 -2.60
CA ASP A 22 13.97 -5.55 -3.86
C ASP A 22 12.81 -5.86 -4.82
N ASP A 23 12.41 -4.83 -5.54
CA ASP A 23 11.48 -4.88 -6.66
C ASP A 23 12.05 -4.10 -7.83
N ARG A 24 12.84 -4.81 -8.64
CA ARG A 24 13.51 -4.25 -9.82
C ARG A 24 12.53 -3.65 -10.84
N TYR A 25 11.29 -4.14 -10.89
CA TYR A 25 10.28 -3.61 -11.81
C TYR A 25 9.72 -2.27 -11.38
N ARG A 26 9.78 -1.96 -10.07
CA ARG A 26 9.22 -0.73 -9.50
C ARG A 26 10.27 0.22 -8.95
N GLY A 27 11.55 -0.14 -9.07
CA GLY A 27 12.67 0.66 -8.56
C GLY A 27 12.69 0.77 -7.04
N VAL A 28 12.10 -0.20 -6.33
CA VAL A 28 12.11 -0.24 -4.86
C VAL A 28 13.21 -1.18 -4.40
N PHE A 29 14.09 -0.73 -3.51
CA PHE A 29 15.25 -1.50 -3.06
C PHE A 29 15.37 -1.45 -1.53
N GLY A 30 15.70 -2.60 -0.94
CA GLY A 30 15.95 -2.75 0.50
C GLY A 30 14.72 -2.51 1.40
N ARG A 31 13.52 -2.34 0.83
CA ARG A 31 12.33 -1.93 1.58
C ARG A 31 11.03 -2.41 0.95
N ARG A 32 9.99 -2.48 1.77
CA ARG A 32 8.64 -2.90 1.35
C ARG A 32 7.53 -2.08 2.02
N ASP A 33 7.89 -1.12 2.85
CA ASP A 33 7.00 -0.14 3.50
C ASP A 33 6.63 1.00 2.52
N VAL A 34 6.05 0.62 1.38
CA VAL A 34 5.71 1.50 0.27
C VAL A 34 4.22 1.37 -0.09
N LEU A 35 3.59 2.51 -0.35
CA LEU A 35 2.28 2.66 -0.94
C LEU A 35 2.41 3.40 -2.26
N PHE A 36 2.17 2.72 -3.37
CA PHE A 36 2.11 3.33 -4.68
C PHE A 36 0.79 4.08 -4.83
N MET A 37 0.85 5.32 -5.33
CA MET A 37 -0.31 6.17 -5.55
C MET A 37 -0.16 6.93 -6.87
N ASN A 38 -1.28 7.24 -7.53
CA ASN A 38 -1.28 8.10 -8.70
C ASN A 38 -0.93 9.54 -8.28
N GLU A 39 -0.09 10.21 -9.08
CA GLU A 39 0.40 11.57 -8.77
C GLU A 39 -0.72 12.62 -8.72
N GLN A 40 -1.75 12.48 -9.55
CA GLN A 40 -2.91 13.38 -9.53
C GLN A 40 -3.73 13.21 -8.24
N ASP A 41 -4.01 11.96 -7.85
CA ASP A 41 -4.71 11.68 -6.59
C ASP A 41 -3.92 12.22 -5.38
N MET A 42 -2.59 12.14 -5.43
CA MET A 42 -1.71 12.70 -4.40
C MET A 42 -1.89 14.20 -4.28
N ALA A 43 -1.79 14.92 -5.40
CA ALA A 43 -1.97 16.36 -5.44
C ALA A 43 -3.36 16.78 -4.95
N GLU A 44 -4.41 16.08 -5.37
CA GLU A 44 -5.80 16.32 -4.94
C GLU A 44 -6.00 16.11 -3.44
N GLN A 45 -5.23 15.21 -2.82
CA GLN A 45 -5.29 14.92 -1.39
C GLN A 45 -4.21 15.62 -0.56
N GLY A 46 -3.38 16.48 -1.18
CA GLY A 46 -2.32 17.24 -0.51
C GLY A 46 -1.10 16.41 -0.09
N PHE A 47 -0.93 15.23 -0.69
CA PHE A 47 0.22 14.37 -0.49
C PHE A 47 1.32 14.63 -1.52
N GLU A 48 2.55 14.30 -1.15
CA GLU A 48 3.73 14.41 -2.00
C GLU A 48 4.48 13.08 -2.03
N HIS A 49 5.28 12.86 -3.09
CA HIS A 49 6.17 11.71 -3.15
C HIS A 49 7.12 11.70 -1.95
N GLY A 50 7.20 10.56 -1.26
CA GLY A 50 8.07 10.37 -0.10
C GLY A 50 7.39 10.65 1.25
N ASP A 51 6.17 11.20 1.26
CA ASP A 51 5.39 11.39 2.49
C ASP A 51 5.22 10.08 3.27
N ARG A 52 5.15 10.19 4.59
CA ARG A 52 4.76 9.09 5.47
C ARG A 52 3.27 9.16 5.72
N VAL A 53 2.58 8.05 5.49
CA VAL A 53 1.14 7.94 5.68
C VAL A 53 0.80 6.77 6.59
N ASP A 54 -0.30 6.93 7.30
CA ASP A 54 -1.01 5.82 7.92
C ASP A 54 -2.20 5.45 7.03
N ILE A 55 -2.45 4.16 6.90
CA ILE A 55 -3.52 3.57 6.10
C ILE A 55 -4.50 2.93 7.06
N SER A 56 -5.77 3.27 6.97
CA SER A 56 -6.83 2.63 7.77
C SER A 56 -7.90 2.03 6.87
N SER A 57 -8.56 0.98 7.34
CA SER A 57 -9.77 0.47 6.67
C SER A 57 -10.83 1.57 6.56
N ALA A 58 -11.52 1.62 5.42
CA ALA A 58 -12.68 2.48 5.21
C ALA A 58 -14.01 1.71 5.40
N LEU A 59 -13.95 0.43 5.77
CA LEU A 59 -15.13 -0.40 5.99
C LEU A 59 -15.82 -0.02 7.32
N PRO A 60 -17.15 0.06 7.37
CA PRO A 60 -17.88 0.28 8.61
C PRO A 60 -17.59 -0.81 9.64
N GLY A 61 -17.37 -0.43 10.91
CA GLY A 61 -17.09 -1.38 12.01
C GLY A 61 -15.67 -1.97 12.01
N HIS A 62 -14.80 -1.51 11.11
CA HIS A 62 -13.45 -2.03 10.95
C HIS A 62 -12.41 -0.99 11.35
N HIS A 63 -11.41 -1.42 12.11
CA HIS A 63 -10.41 -0.55 12.73
C HIS A 63 -8.97 -0.93 12.36
N GLN A 64 -8.79 -1.81 11.38
CA GLN A 64 -7.47 -2.24 10.96
C GLN A 64 -6.68 -1.05 10.41
N ARG A 65 -5.40 -1.01 10.76
CA ARG A 65 -4.48 0.06 10.40
C ARG A 65 -3.12 -0.50 10.05
N LEU A 66 -2.47 0.10 9.07
CA LEU A 66 -1.08 -0.08 8.72
C LEU A 66 -0.42 1.29 8.79
N GLU A 67 0.60 1.40 9.62
CA GLU A 67 1.19 2.68 9.99
C GLU A 67 2.56 2.88 9.34
N ASP A 68 2.96 4.15 9.22
CA ASP A 68 4.30 4.55 8.83
C ASP A 68 4.73 3.94 7.48
N ILE A 69 3.97 4.22 6.43
CA ILE A 69 4.22 3.75 5.06
C ILE A 69 4.67 4.91 4.16
N THR A 70 5.65 4.68 3.28
CA THR A 70 6.13 5.69 2.32
C THR A 70 5.20 5.78 1.13
N LEU A 71 4.74 6.98 0.81
CA LEU A 71 4.01 7.21 -0.43
C LEU A 71 4.98 7.32 -1.60
N VAL A 72 4.72 6.57 -2.67
CA VAL A 72 5.54 6.58 -3.89
C VAL A 72 4.65 6.88 -5.08
N ALA A 73 4.96 7.98 -5.78
CA ALA A 73 4.38 8.29 -7.07
C ALA A 73 4.60 7.17 -8.09
N TYR A 74 3.50 6.69 -8.66
CA TYR A 74 3.54 5.60 -9.62
C TYR A 74 2.38 5.71 -10.61
N SER A 75 2.62 5.24 -11.84
CA SER A 75 1.59 5.16 -12.87
C SER A 75 0.65 3.98 -12.58
N ILE A 76 -0.29 4.20 -11.66
CA ILE A 76 -1.44 3.33 -11.40
C ILE A 76 -2.74 4.07 -11.71
N ALA A 77 -3.84 3.33 -11.85
CA ALA A 77 -5.15 3.90 -12.11
C ALA A 77 -5.55 4.89 -10.98
N PRO A 78 -6.13 6.06 -11.32
CA PRO A 78 -6.68 6.99 -10.33
C PRO A 78 -7.68 6.31 -9.38
N GLY A 79 -7.79 6.82 -8.15
CA GLY A 79 -8.62 6.25 -7.08
C GLY A 79 -8.11 4.90 -6.53
N THR A 80 -6.92 4.45 -6.95
CA THR A 80 -6.30 3.20 -6.50
C THR A 80 -4.98 3.49 -5.78
N VAL A 81 -4.69 2.68 -4.78
CA VAL A 81 -3.37 2.59 -4.15
C VAL A 81 -2.90 1.15 -4.15
N ALA A 82 -1.59 0.93 -4.19
CA ALA A 82 -1.04 -0.41 -4.17
C ALA A 82 0.06 -0.58 -3.12
N ALA A 83 -0.01 -1.67 -2.37
CA ALA A 83 0.98 -2.03 -1.36
C ALA A 83 1.45 -3.46 -1.56
N TYR A 84 2.60 -3.78 -0.99
CA TYR A 84 3.12 -5.14 -1.08
C TYR A 84 2.31 -6.13 -0.23
N TYR A 85 2.22 -7.36 -0.73
CA TYR A 85 1.84 -8.54 0.05
C TYR A 85 3.10 -9.10 0.74
N PRO A 86 3.01 -9.55 2.01
CA PRO A 86 1.82 -9.59 2.86
C PRO A 86 1.64 -8.34 3.75
N GLU A 87 2.45 -7.30 3.58
CA GLU A 87 2.52 -6.14 4.48
C GLU A 87 1.15 -5.48 4.71
N ALA A 88 0.36 -5.37 3.65
CA ALA A 88 -0.97 -4.76 3.69
C ALA A 88 -2.12 -5.74 3.99
N ASN A 89 -1.85 -7.02 4.26
CA ASN A 89 -2.91 -7.99 4.59
C ASN A 89 -3.68 -7.60 5.86
N VAL A 90 -3.02 -6.90 6.80
CA VAL A 90 -3.68 -6.40 8.01
C VAL A 90 -4.89 -5.52 7.68
N LEU A 91 -4.90 -4.84 6.53
CA LEU A 91 -5.97 -3.94 6.10
C LEU A 91 -7.17 -4.66 5.46
N VAL A 92 -7.09 -5.99 5.27
CA VAL A 92 -8.15 -6.79 4.64
C VAL A 92 -8.84 -7.61 5.73
N PRO A 93 -10.05 -7.23 6.16
CA PRO A 93 -10.79 -7.99 7.15
C PRO A 93 -11.13 -9.40 6.67
N LEU A 94 -11.14 -10.35 7.61
CA LEU A 94 -11.40 -11.76 7.30
C LEU A 94 -12.84 -12.02 6.83
N ASP A 95 -13.78 -11.20 7.27
CA ASP A 95 -15.19 -11.22 6.89
C ASP A 95 -15.51 -10.35 5.67
N TYR A 96 -14.50 -9.66 5.11
CA TYR A 96 -14.63 -8.90 3.86
C TYR A 96 -14.27 -9.76 2.63
N LEU A 97 -15.19 -10.64 2.32
CA LEU A 97 -15.07 -11.68 1.30
C LEU A 97 -16.20 -11.62 0.26
N ASP A 98 -15.92 -12.18 -0.91
CA ASP A 98 -16.95 -12.46 -1.90
C ASP A 98 -17.94 -13.50 -1.36
N LYS A 99 -19.24 -13.22 -1.48
CA LYS A 99 -20.29 -14.03 -0.83
C LYS A 99 -20.44 -15.42 -1.41
N GLU A 100 -20.08 -15.61 -2.68
CA GLU A 100 -20.24 -16.88 -3.38
C GLU A 100 -19.01 -17.77 -3.20
N SER A 101 -17.82 -17.21 -3.43
CA SER A 101 -16.56 -17.97 -3.41
C SER A 101 -15.87 -18.00 -2.05
N GLY A 102 -16.21 -17.09 -1.14
CA GLY A 102 -15.47 -16.90 0.11
C GLY A 102 -14.09 -16.26 -0.06
N THR A 103 -13.75 -15.80 -1.27
CA THR A 103 -12.44 -15.23 -1.57
C THR A 103 -12.29 -13.85 -0.92
N PRO A 104 -11.23 -13.59 -0.13
CA PRO A 104 -11.03 -12.28 0.46
C PRO A 104 -10.70 -11.20 -0.58
N SER A 105 -11.11 -9.96 -0.31
CA SER A 105 -11.04 -8.84 -1.28
C SER A 105 -9.66 -8.18 -1.38
N TYR A 106 -8.58 -8.97 -1.52
CA TYR A 106 -7.18 -8.50 -1.55
C TYR A 106 -6.83 -7.49 -2.66
N LYS A 107 -7.70 -7.37 -3.66
CA LYS A 107 -7.50 -6.51 -4.83
C LYS A 107 -8.42 -5.31 -4.84
N SER A 108 -9.27 -5.09 -3.84
CA SER A 108 -10.21 -3.97 -3.85
C SER A 108 -10.65 -3.53 -2.44
N ALA A 109 -9.79 -3.67 -1.44
CA ALA A 109 -10.15 -3.27 -0.07
C ALA A 109 -10.23 -1.74 0.04
N PRO A 110 -11.34 -1.16 0.54
CA PRO A 110 -11.45 0.29 0.63
C PRO A 110 -10.69 0.81 1.85
N VAL A 111 -9.85 1.82 1.65
CA VAL A 111 -8.96 2.38 2.67
C VAL A 111 -9.01 3.90 2.70
N ARG A 112 -8.57 4.51 3.80
CA ARG A 112 -8.31 5.94 3.94
C ARG A 112 -6.84 6.16 4.26
N LEU A 113 -6.30 7.25 3.74
CA LEU A 113 -4.94 7.69 4.03
C LEU A 113 -4.97 8.88 4.98
N THR A 114 -4.01 8.93 5.89
CA THR A 114 -3.78 10.08 6.77
C THR A 114 -2.30 10.40 6.75
N LEU A 115 -1.96 11.68 6.53
CA LEU A 115 -0.58 12.13 6.60
C LEU A 115 -0.05 11.91 8.01
N ARG A 116 1.07 11.18 8.13
CA ARG A 116 1.83 11.04 9.36
C ARG A 116 2.92 12.10 9.44
N SER A 117 3.73 12.25 8.40
CA SER A 117 4.78 13.27 8.32
C SER A 117 5.20 13.54 6.86
N LYS A 118 5.78 14.71 6.63
CA LYS A 118 6.44 15.08 5.36
C LYS A 118 7.89 14.57 5.27
N GLU A 119 8.28 13.67 6.16
CA GLU A 119 9.66 13.20 6.28
C GLU A 119 9.97 12.10 5.26
N ILE A 120 10.94 12.35 4.38
CA ILE A 120 11.48 11.31 3.51
C ILE A 120 12.57 10.56 4.29
N ARG A 121 12.29 9.32 4.70
CA ARG A 121 13.35 8.44 5.23
C ARG A 121 14.33 8.12 4.10
N ALA A 122 15.54 8.66 4.22
CA ALA A 122 16.66 8.28 3.36
C ALA A 122 16.89 6.76 3.44
N LEU A 123 17.26 6.16 2.31
CA LEU A 123 17.67 4.77 2.23
C LEU A 123 18.92 4.57 3.09
N ALA A 124 18.82 3.83 4.19
CA ALA A 124 20.00 3.33 4.87
C ALA A 124 20.67 2.30 3.95
N GLY A 125 21.82 2.64 3.35
CA GLY A 125 22.68 1.67 2.67
C GLY A 125 22.87 1.81 1.17
N LEU A 126 22.63 2.97 0.56
CA LEU A 126 23.17 3.25 -0.77
C LEU A 126 24.67 3.57 -0.64
N ARG A 127 25.51 2.66 -1.15
CA ARG A 127 26.85 3.01 -1.65
C ARG A 127 26.72 3.59 -3.05
#